data_AF-A0A7C5YSM6-F1
#
_entry.id   AF-A0A7C5YSM6-F1
#
_cell.length_a   1.000
_cell.length_b   1.000
_cell.length_c   1.000
_cell.angle_alpha   90.00
_cell.angle_beta   90.00
_cell.angle_gamma   90.00
#
_symmetry.space_group_name_H-M   'P 1'
#
loop_
_entity.id
_entity.type
_entity.pdbx_description
1 polymer ?
#
loop_
_entity_poly.entity_id
_entity_poly.type
_entity_poly.pdbx_seq_one_letter_code
_entity_poly.pdbx_strand_id
1 'polypeptide(L)'
;MIVIVEHLEPCINKWLLKEYEFVSTIFKNRIIFTNVMKERDRALLQNLGAVYSDSVVKLLKDVDNVIVLDPNADKELSVDELKSSRYVIIGGIMGDNPPKGRTRLLITTKMNNDKTSEHR
;
A
#
# COMPACT_ATOMS: atom_id res chain seq x y z
N MET A 1 -11.96 -0.61 7.54
CA MET A 1 -10.79 -0.26 6.72
C MET A 1 -9.48 -0.68 7.39
N ILE A 2 -8.68 -1.44 6.66
CA ILE A 2 -7.28 -1.79 6.94
C ILE A 2 -6.40 -1.09 5.90
N VAL A 3 -5.25 -0.57 6.31
CA VAL A 3 -4.24 0.01 5.41
C VAL A 3 -3.21 -1.05 5.07
N ILE A 4 -2.92 -1.20 3.78
CA ILE A 4 -1.89 -2.10 3.27
C ILE A 4 -0.81 -1.27 2.60
N VAL A 5 0.43 -1.46 3.03
CA VAL A 5 1.60 -0.89 2.39
C VAL A 5 2.30 -1.98 1.59
N GLU A 6 2.22 -1.90 0.27
CA GLU A 6 2.96 -2.79 -0.63
C GLU A 6 4.42 -2.32 -0.67
N HIS A 7 5.34 -3.09 -0.07
CA HIS A 7 6.76 -2.74 -0.06
C HIS A 7 7.37 -2.95 -1.46
N LEU A 8 7.80 -1.86 -2.12
CA LEU A 8 8.26 -1.88 -3.52
C LEU A 8 9.66 -1.28 -3.71
N GLU A 9 10.36 -1.03 -2.62
CA GLU A 9 11.76 -0.59 -2.64
C GLU A 9 12.71 -1.77 -2.44
N PRO A 10 13.92 -1.74 -3.00
CA PRO A 10 14.88 -2.83 -2.84
C PRO A 10 15.41 -2.94 -1.41
N CYS A 11 15.28 -1.89 -0.58
CA CYS A 11 15.64 -1.93 0.82
C CYS A 11 14.90 -0.85 1.61
N ILE A 12 14.75 -1.08 2.92
CA ILE A 12 14.25 -0.07 3.85
C ILE A 12 15.41 0.86 4.25
N ASN A 13 15.46 2.04 3.66
CA ASN A 13 16.34 3.12 4.11
C ASN A 13 15.73 3.86 5.32
N LYS A 14 16.48 4.79 5.92
CA LYS A 14 16.04 5.54 7.11
C LYS A 14 14.77 6.37 6.89
N TRP A 15 14.60 6.93 5.70
CA TRP A 15 13.43 7.74 5.37
C TRP A 15 12.18 6.87 5.25
N LEU A 16 12.28 5.79 4.47
CA LEU A 16 11.17 4.85 4.29
C LEU A 16 10.75 4.21 5.61
N LEU A 17 11.72 3.88 6.48
CA LEU A 17 11.41 3.38 7.82
C LEU A 17 10.60 4.39 8.64
N LYS A 18 10.95 5.69 8.57
CA LYS A 18 10.22 6.74 9.29
C LYS A 18 8.79 6.90 8.78
N GLU A 19 8.58 6.79 7.48
CA GLU A 19 7.24 6.78 6.89
C GLU A 19 6.42 5.57 7.38
N TYR A 20 7.03 4.38 7.41
CA TYR A 20 6.37 3.18 7.90
C TYR A 20 6.05 3.25 9.41
N GLU A 21 6.96 3.76 10.23
CA GLU A 21 6.73 4.02 11.66
C GLU A 21 5.57 5.00 11.86
N PHE A 22 5.50 6.06 11.05
CA PHE A 22 4.44 7.06 11.11
C PHE A 22 3.08 6.49 10.73
N VAL A 23 2.98 5.78 9.60
CA VAL A 23 1.72 5.13 9.17
C VAL A 23 1.29 4.08 10.20
N SER A 24 2.23 3.30 10.72
CA SER A 24 1.96 2.34 11.81
C SER A 24 1.42 3.02 13.06
N THR A 25 1.95 4.18 13.44
CA THR A 25 1.46 4.95 14.60
C THR A 25 0.01 5.42 14.41
N ILE A 26 -0.32 5.89 13.19
CA ILE A 26 -1.68 6.37 12.87
C ILE A 26 -2.69 5.22 12.85
N PHE A 27 -2.37 4.11 12.19
CA PHE A 27 -3.31 3.02 11.94
C PHE A 27 -3.25 1.89 12.97
N LYS A 28 -2.21 1.87 13.81
CA LYS A 28 -1.98 0.91 14.90
C LYS A 28 -2.12 -0.54 14.40
N ASN A 29 -3.06 -1.30 14.96
CA ASN A 29 -3.34 -2.68 14.58
C ASN A 29 -4.06 -2.85 13.22
N ARG A 30 -4.27 -1.77 12.47
CA ARG A 30 -4.94 -1.79 11.15
C ARG A 30 -3.97 -1.55 10.00
N ILE A 31 -2.70 -1.91 10.16
CA ILE A 31 -1.67 -1.83 9.12
C ILE A 31 -1.11 -3.21 8.78
N ILE A 32 -0.94 -3.45 7.49
CA ILE A 32 -0.33 -4.65 6.93
C ILE A 32 0.76 -4.23 5.95
N PHE A 33 1.92 -4.87 6.01
CA PHE A 33 2.97 -4.76 5.01
C PHE A 33 2.99 -6.02 4.15
N THR A 34 2.95 -5.85 2.82
CA THR A 34 2.95 -6.94 1.83
C THR A 34 4.18 -6.85 0.93
N ASN A 35 4.44 -7.91 0.16
CA ASN A 35 5.63 -8.04 -0.69
C ASN A 35 6.97 -7.94 0.08
N VAL A 36 6.99 -8.34 1.35
CA VAL A 36 8.19 -8.29 2.19
C VAL A 36 8.95 -9.62 2.07
N MET A 37 9.85 -9.67 1.10
CA MET A 37 10.60 -10.89 0.73
C MET A 37 11.88 -11.11 1.55
N LYS A 38 12.47 -10.04 2.07
CA LYS A 38 13.77 -10.10 2.76
C LYS A 38 13.57 -10.24 4.26
N GLU A 39 14.26 -11.19 4.87
CA GLU A 39 14.21 -11.40 6.32
C GLU A 39 14.63 -10.17 7.13
N ARG A 40 15.60 -9.40 6.62
CA ARG A 40 16.01 -8.14 7.25
C ARG A 40 14.86 -7.13 7.30
N ASP A 41 14.12 -6.98 6.20
CA ASP A 41 13.01 -6.03 6.13
C ASP A 41 11.83 -6.54 6.98
N ARG A 42 11.55 -7.84 6.94
CA ARG A 42 10.57 -8.51 7.82
C ARG A 42 10.85 -8.24 9.30
N ALA A 43 12.11 -8.39 9.73
CA ALA A 43 12.50 -8.18 11.12
C ALA A 43 12.26 -6.74 11.60
N LEU A 44 12.37 -5.76 10.70
CA LEU A 44 12.04 -4.36 11.00
C LEU A 44 10.52 -4.14 11.06
N LEU A 45 9.78 -4.67 10.08
CA LEU A 45 8.36 -4.38 9.89
C LEU A 45 7.42 -5.14 10.83
N GLN A 46 7.82 -6.31 11.33
CA GLN A 46 6.98 -7.13 12.21
C GLN A 46 6.61 -6.44 13.53
N ASN A 47 7.43 -5.47 13.96
CA ASN A 47 7.15 -4.66 15.15
C ASN A 47 6.18 -3.50 14.85
N LEU A 48 5.95 -3.19 13.58
CA LEU A 48 5.12 -2.08 13.11
C LEU A 48 3.73 -2.55 12.63
N GLY A 49 3.58 -3.81 12.23
CA GLY A 49 2.31 -4.35 11.74
C GLY A 49 2.41 -5.81 11.31
N ALA A 50 1.31 -6.33 10.76
CA ALA A 50 1.33 -7.66 10.17
C ALA A 50 2.17 -7.66 8.87
N VAL A 51 2.93 -8.73 8.62
CA VAL A 51 3.89 -8.79 7.50
C VAL A 51 3.68 -10.05 6.67
N TYR A 52 3.44 -9.87 5.37
CA TYR A 52 3.27 -10.95 4.40
C TYR A 52 4.33 -10.86 3.30
N SER A 53 4.80 -12.03 2.86
CA SER A 53 5.70 -12.13 1.69
C SER A 53 4.93 -12.01 0.38
N ASP A 54 3.67 -12.45 0.33
CA ASP A 54 2.85 -12.32 -0.87
C ASP A 54 2.56 -10.84 -1.19
N SER A 55 2.51 -10.53 -2.49
CA SER A 55 2.07 -9.23 -2.99
C SER A 55 0.59 -8.99 -2.70
N VAL A 56 0.22 -7.74 -2.43
CA VAL A 56 -1.18 -7.32 -2.27
C VAL A 56 -2.02 -7.68 -3.49
N VAL A 57 -1.41 -7.65 -4.69
CA VAL A 57 -2.08 -7.99 -5.95
C VAL A 57 -2.58 -9.43 -5.94
N LYS A 58 -1.78 -10.34 -5.40
CA LYS A 58 -2.15 -11.75 -5.27
C LYS A 58 -3.17 -11.94 -4.16
N LEU A 59 -2.96 -11.29 -3.01
CA LEU A 59 -3.77 -11.48 -1.81
C LEU A 59 -5.20 -10.93 -1.96
N LEU A 60 -5.38 -9.83 -2.69
CA LEU A 60 -6.66 -9.12 -2.81
C LEU A 60 -7.31 -9.23 -4.19
N LYS A 61 -6.82 -10.10 -5.07
CA LYS A 61 -7.33 -10.25 -6.44
C LYS A 61 -8.85 -10.41 -6.54
N ASP A 62 -9.46 -11.12 -5.59
CA ASP A 62 -10.89 -11.44 -5.60
C ASP A 62 -11.70 -10.71 -4.52
N VAL A 63 -11.08 -9.74 -3.84
CA VAL A 63 -11.68 -9.03 -2.71
C VAL A 63 -12.31 -7.72 -3.17
N ASP A 64 -13.56 -7.49 -2.76
CA ASP A 64 -14.31 -6.26 -3.05
C ASP A 64 -13.97 -5.11 -2.09
N ASN A 65 -14.31 -3.89 -2.51
CA ASN A 65 -14.17 -2.64 -1.75
C ASN A 65 -12.71 -2.35 -1.38
N VAL A 66 -11.83 -2.48 -2.37
CA VAL A 66 -10.40 -2.17 -2.27
C VAL A 66 -10.14 -0.83 -2.96
N ILE A 67 -9.42 0.06 -2.28
CA ILE A 67 -8.99 1.34 -2.82
C ILE A 67 -7.48 1.30 -3.02
N VAL A 68 -6.98 1.73 -4.17
CA VAL A 68 -5.56 2.02 -4.42
C VAL A 68 -5.36 3.53 -4.42
N LEU A 69 -4.48 4.04 -3.55
CA LEU A 69 -4.05 5.44 -3.61
C LEU A 69 -2.97 5.59 -4.67
N ASP A 70 -3.33 6.18 -5.80
CA ASP A 70 -2.50 6.37 -6.98
C ASP A 70 -2.50 7.84 -7.39
N PRO A 71 -1.37 8.57 -7.25
CA PRO A 71 -1.29 9.98 -7.64
C PRO A 71 -1.65 10.27 -9.10
N ASN A 72 -1.62 9.26 -9.97
CA ASN A 72 -2.00 9.36 -11.38
C ASN A 72 -3.48 9.00 -11.65
N ALA A 73 -4.28 8.74 -10.62
CA ALA A 73 -5.72 8.52 -10.79
C ALA A 73 -6.44 9.85 -11.07
N ASP A 74 -7.47 9.78 -11.92
CA ASP A 74 -8.23 10.98 -12.31
C ASP A 74 -9.19 11.44 -11.22
N LYS A 75 -9.66 10.50 -10.39
CA LYS A 75 -10.69 10.73 -9.37
C LYS A 75 -10.06 11.00 -8.00
N GLU A 76 -10.55 12.01 -7.29
CA GLU A 76 -10.20 12.21 -5.87
C GLU A 76 -10.88 11.20 -4.97
N LEU A 77 -10.21 10.82 -3.89
CA LEU A 77 -10.82 10.01 -2.85
C LEU A 77 -11.85 10.85 -2.05
N SER A 78 -13.09 10.39 -2.03
CA SER A 78 -14.10 10.96 -1.12
C SER A 78 -14.12 10.26 0.25
N VAL A 79 -14.61 10.98 1.26
CA VAL A 79 -14.77 10.44 2.63
C VAL A 79 -15.74 9.26 2.66
N ASP A 80 -16.80 9.30 1.86
CA ASP A 80 -17.82 8.25 1.84
C ASP A 80 -17.29 6.95 1.22
N GLU A 81 -16.51 7.05 0.14
CA GLU A 81 -15.80 5.91 -0.44
C GLU A 81 -14.82 5.31 0.55
N LEU A 82 -14.03 6.15 1.23
CA LEU A 82 -13.10 5.70 2.25
C LEU A 82 -13.80 4.95 3.39
N LYS A 83 -14.96 5.45 3.87
CA LYS A 83 -15.76 4.77 4.91
C LYS A 83 -16.30 3.42 4.45
N SER A 84 -16.66 3.29 3.17
CA SER A 84 -17.18 2.05 2.59
C SER A 84 -16.09 1.01 2.27
N SER A 85 -14.82 1.43 2.24
CA SER A 85 -13.68 0.58 1.89
C SER A 85 -13.33 -0.45 2.97
N ARG A 86 -12.99 -1.65 2.51
CA ARG A 86 -12.40 -2.70 3.36
C ARG A 86 -10.89 -2.50 3.49
N TYR A 87 -10.23 -2.21 2.38
CA TYR A 87 -8.79 -2.05 2.29
C TYR A 87 -8.40 -0.78 1.53
N VAL A 88 -7.35 -0.12 1.99
CA VAL A 88 -6.68 0.97 1.27
C VAL A 88 -5.23 0.56 1.05
N ILE A 89 -4.80 0.54 -0.20
CA ILE A 89 -3.47 0.16 -0.64
C ILE A 89 -2.65 1.41 -0.90
N ILE A 90 -1.46 1.47 -0.31
CA ILE A 90 -0.47 2.52 -0.50
C ILE A 90 0.81 1.86 -1.03
N GLY A 91 1.38 2.42 -2.09
CA GLY A 91 2.71 2.01 -2.55
C GLY A 91 3.78 2.47 -1.57
N GLY A 92 4.50 1.53 -0.94
CA GLY A 92 5.71 1.80 -0.18
C GLY A 92 6.87 2.10 -1.12
N ILE A 93 6.78 3.24 -1.81
CA ILE A 93 7.65 3.68 -2.90
C ILE A 93 8.27 5.02 -2.52
N MET A 94 9.59 5.15 -2.67
CA MET A 94 10.25 6.46 -2.53
C MET A 94 9.87 7.35 -3.72
N GLY A 95 9.35 8.54 -3.44
CA GLY A 95 8.97 9.52 -4.45
C GLY A 95 10.17 10.02 -5.27
N ASP A 96 9.91 10.34 -6.54
CA ASP A 96 10.82 11.03 -7.45
C ASP A 96 10.27 12.43 -7.77
N ASN A 97 11.16 13.35 -8.18
CA ASN A 97 10.76 14.64 -8.75
C ASN A 97 11.37 14.78 -10.17
N PRO A 98 10.58 14.68 -11.25
CA PRO A 98 9.12 14.51 -11.28
C PRO A 98 8.65 13.08 -10.91
N PRO A 99 7.39 12.89 -10.49
CA PRO A 99 6.83 11.57 -10.21
C PRO A 99 6.86 10.65 -11.43
N LYS A 100 7.26 9.38 -11.23
CA LYS A 100 7.39 8.39 -12.32
C LYS A 100 6.20 7.45 -12.49
N GLY A 101 5.06 7.70 -11.81
CA GLY A 101 3.86 6.86 -11.93
C GLY A 101 4.04 5.40 -11.49
N ARG A 102 4.97 5.13 -10.56
CA ARG A 102 5.32 3.76 -10.14
C ARG A 102 4.15 3.02 -9.49
N THR A 103 3.27 3.71 -8.76
CA THR A 103 2.07 3.09 -8.16
C THR A 103 1.15 2.52 -9.23
N ARG A 104 0.82 3.32 -10.26
CA ARG A 104 0.03 2.87 -11.43
C ARG A 104 0.63 1.62 -12.07
N LEU A 105 1.94 1.65 -12.35
CA LEU A 105 2.64 0.56 -13.02
C LEU A 105 2.73 -0.72 -12.18
N LEU A 106 3.00 -0.60 -10.88
CA LEU A 106 3.33 -1.74 -10.04
C LEU A 106 2.13 -2.35 -9.32
N ILE A 107 1.08 -1.55 -9.07
CA ILE A 107 -0.10 -1.93 -8.30
C ILE A 107 -1.38 -1.76 -9.13
N THR A 108 -1.75 -0.52 -9.48
CA THR A 108 -3.08 -0.21 -10.04
C THR A 108 -3.40 -1.02 -11.29
N THR A 109 -2.50 -1.03 -12.28
CA THR A 109 -2.70 -1.78 -13.54
C THR A 109 -2.81 -3.30 -13.33
N LYS A 110 -2.22 -3.83 -12.26
CA LYS A 110 -2.26 -5.26 -11.94
C LYS A 110 -3.47 -5.65 -11.08
N MET A 111 -4.05 -4.70 -10.37
CA MET A 111 -5.29 -4.84 -9.61
C MET A 111 -6.54 -4.66 -10.47
N ASN A 112 -6.41 -4.13 -11.70
CA ASN A 112 -7.50 -3.70 -12.56
C ASN A 112 -8.60 -4.76 -12.74
N ASN A 113 -9.60 -4.69 -11.89
CA ASN A 113 -10.78 -5.53 -11.81
C ASN A 113 -11.96 -4.67 -11.31
N ASP A 114 -13.19 -5.10 -11.53
CA ASP A 114 -14.40 -4.35 -11.14
C ASP A 114 -14.57 -4.18 -9.62
N LYS A 115 -13.65 -4.73 -8.83
CA LYS A 115 -13.68 -4.83 -7.37
C LYS A 115 -12.77 -3.82 -6.68
N THR A 116 -11.91 -3.16 -7.45
CA THR A 116 -10.90 -2.21 -6.99
C THR A 116 -11.14 -0.85 -7.63
N SER A 117 -11.10 0.20 -6.83
CA SER A 117 -11.10 1.58 -7.33
C SER A 117 -9.75 2.26 -7.07
N GLU A 118 -9.40 3.23 -7.91
CA GLU A 118 -8.18 4.01 -7.83
C GLU A 118 -8.49 5.49 -7.63
N HIS A 119 -7.75 6.12 -6.72
CA HIS A 119 -7.99 7.51 -6.34
C HIS A 119 -6.69 8.27 -6.09
N ARG A 120 -6.66 9.56 -6.42
CA ARG A 120 -5.56 10.48 -6.06
C ARG A 120 -5.69 10.98 -4.63
#